data_AF-U5WLT9-F1
#
_entry.id   AF-U5WLT9-F1
#
_cell.length_a   1.000
_cell.length_b   1.000
_cell.length_c   1.000
_cell.angle_alpha   90.00
_cell.angle_beta   90.00
_cell.angle_gamma   90.00
#
_symmetry.space_group_name_H-M   'P 1'
#
loop_
_entity.id
_entity.type
_entity.pdbx_description
1 polymer ?
#
loop_
_entity_poly.entity_id
_entity_poly.type
_entity_poly.pdbx_seq_one_letter_code
_entity_poly.pdbx_strand_id
1 'polypeptide(L)'
;MADHPSSYLVLASQRSGSTLLVESLRATGVAGEPQEFFQYLPTTSQPPQPREWFAGVDDESILRLLDPLDDGKPDLAPAEIWRDYIRTVGRTPNGVWGGKLMWNQTPLLVNRASELPDRSGEGLKAAIRDVVGENPFLVYVYRPDVVSQAVSFWRAVQTRVWRGRPDPVRDARAVYHAGAIAHVVTMLRAQEAGWRSWFVEENITPMEIAYPVLWRNLTELVGTILEALGLDPRLAPAPALERQADQRSDEWVDRYRADAERDGLPR
;
A
#
# COMPACT_ATOMS: atom_id res chain seq x y z
N MET A 1 -17.70 10.81 27.27
CA MET A 1 -16.57 11.19 26.39
C MET A 1 -16.66 10.25 25.21
N ALA A 2 -16.60 10.74 23.98
CA ALA A 2 -16.56 9.85 22.82
C ALA A 2 -15.30 8.99 22.93
N ASP A 3 -15.45 7.68 22.82
CA ASP A 3 -14.33 6.75 22.83
C ASP A 3 -13.67 6.83 21.44
N HIS A 4 -12.51 7.49 21.36
CA HIS A 4 -11.77 7.64 20.11
C HIS A 4 -10.80 6.46 19.97
N PRO A 5 -10.70 5.84 18.79
CA PRO A 5 -9.73 4.77 18.56
C PRO A 5 -8.30 5.29 18.73
N SER A 6 -7.43 4.49 19.34
CA SER A 6 -6.01 4.83 19.50
C SER A 6 -5.13 4.31 18.34
N SER A 7 -5.75 3.86 17.26
CA SER A 7 -5.05 3.33 16.09
C SER A 7 -5.82 3.55 14.80
N TYR A 8 -5.08 3.61 13.68
CA TYR A 8 -5.65 3.60 12.34
C TYR A 8 -4.86 2.68 11.41
N LEU A 9 -5.54 2.19 10.37
CA LEU A 9 -4.94 1.36 9.34
C LEU A 9 -5.37 1.86 7.95
N VAL A 10 -4.38 2.25 7.14
CA VAL A 10 -4.61 2.63 5.74
C VAL A 10 -4.62 1.39 4.87
N LEU A 11 -5.80 1.04 4.33
CA LEU A 11 -6.05 -0.05 3.40
C LEU A 11 -5.90 0.46 1.97
N ALA A 12 -5.11 -0.21 1.13
CA ALA A 12 -4.81 0.30 -0.20
C ALA A 12 -4.29 -0.78 -1.17
N SER A 13 -3.88 -0.34 -2.36
CA SER A 13 -3.01 -1.06 -3.28
C SER A 13 -1.73 -0.25 -3.56
N GLN A 14 -0.71 -0.89 -4.12
CA GLN A 14 0.57 -0.20 -4.41
C GLN A 14 0.36 0.98 -5.36
N ARG A 15 1.04 2.10 -5.11
CA ARG A 15 0.98 3.34 -5.93
C ARG A 15 -0.43 3.98 -6.01
N SER A 16 -1.32 3.70 -5.05
CA SER A 16 -2.65 4.33 -4.96
C SER A 16 -2.63 5.75 -4.39
N GLY A 17 -1.51 6.19 -3.80
CA GLY A 17 -1.41 7.45 -3.07
C GLY A 17 -1.47 7.28 -1.55
N SER A 18 -1.72 6.09 -1.05
CA SER A 18 -1.68 5.77 0.39
C SER A 18 -0.37 6.19 1.07
N THR A 19 0.77 6.12 0.37
CA THR A 19 2.05 6.64 0.88
C THR A 19 2.01 8.16 1.13
N LEU A 20 1.43 8.94 0.23
CA LEU A 20 1.30 10.40 0.41
C LEU A 20 0.53 10.72 1.70
N LEU A 21 -0.56 9.98 1.94
CA LEU A 21 -1.37 10.14 3.14
C LEU A 21 -0.58 9.79 4.42
N VAL A 22 0.03 8.61 4.47
CA VAL A 22 0.72 8.16 5.70
C VAL A 22 1.97 8.96 6.02
N GLU A 23 2.69 9.49 5.03
CA GLU A 23 3.84 10.38 5.30
C GLU A 23 3.35 11.73 5.86
N SER A 24 2.21 12.25 5.40
CA SER A 24 1.62 13.46 5.97
C SER A 24 1.13 13.25 7.42
N LEU A 25 0.50 12.10 7.69
CA LEU A 25 0.11 11.69 9.05
C LEU A 25 1.34 11.54 9.95
N ARG A 26 2.40 10.87 9.49
CA ARG A 26 3.67 10.75 10.22
C ARG A 26 4.27 12.11 10.56
N ALA A 27 4.25 13.05 9.61
CA ALA A 27 4.81 14.40 9.78
C ALA A 27 4.11 15.23 10.87
N THR A 28 2.90 14.84 11.32
CA THR A 28 2.24 15.46 12.48
C THR A 28 2.97 15.19 13.81
N GLY A 29 3.78 14.12 13.88
CA GLY A 29 4.43 13.66 15.12
C GLY A 29 3.48 13.06 16.16
N VAL A 30 2.18 12.98 15.86
CA VAL A 30 1.13 12.53 16.81
C VAL A 30 0.26 11.40 16.27
N ALA A 31 0.36 11.06 14.98
CA ALA A 31 -0.44 10.03 14.32
C ALA A 31 0.37 8.77 14.01
N GLY A 32 1.12 8.27 14.99
CA GLY A 32 1.92 7.04 14.86
C GLY A 32 3.07 7.15 13.85
N GLU A 33 3.70 6.00 13.61
CA GLU A 33 4.84 5.85 12.70
C GLU A 33 4.50 4.86 11.57
N PRO A 34 3.49 5.14 10.72
CA PRO A 34 2.85 4.18 9.82
C PRO A 34 3.76 3.53 8.78
N GLN A 35 4.07 2.25 8.94
CA GLN A 35 4.81 1.44 7.96
C GLN A 35 3.91 0.42 7.24
N GLU A 36 4.43 -0.14 6.16
CA GLU A 36 3.92 -1.40 5.58
C GLU A 36 4.53 -2.58 6.34
N PHE A 37 4.09 -2.80 7.58
CA PHE A 37 4.60 -3.86 8.45
C PHE A 37 4.37 -5.27 7.90
N PHE A 38 3.37 -5.42 7.05
CA PHE A 38 2.85 -6.71 6.57
C PHE A 38 3.38 -7.11 5.18
N GLN A 39 4.35 -6.38 4.64
CA GLN A 39 4.86 -6.60 3.29
C GLN A 39 5.92 -7.70 3.18
N TYR A 40 6.56 -8.07 4.30
CA TYR A 40 7.72 -8.95 4.29
C TYR A 40 7.31 -10.40 4.09
N LEU A 41 7.88 -11.04 3.08
CA LEU A 41 7.63 -12.45 2.78
C LEU A 41 8.34 -13.34 3.81
N PRO A 42 7.66 -14.35 4.40
CA PRO A 42 8.26 -15.20 5.44
C PRO A 42 9.51 -15.96 4.98
N THR A 43 9.64 -16.25 3.68
CA THR A 43 10.75 -17.02 3.12
C THR A 43 12.02 -16.19 2.89
N THR A 44 11.87 -14.87 2.67
CA THR A 44 13.00 -14.00 2.28
C THR A 44 13.27 -12.88 3.30
N SER A 45 12.33 -12.60 4.21
CA SER A 45 12.34 -11.42 5.10
C SER A 45 12.42 -10.09 4.32
N GLN A 46 12.04 -10.11 3.04
CA GLN A 46 12.07 -8.96 2.14
C GLN A 46 10.65 -8.67 1.61
N PRO A 47 10.35 -7.41 1.21
CA PRO A 47 9.16 -7.13 0.42
C PRO A 47 9.22 -7.84 -0.94
N PRO A 48 8.08 -8.01 -1.64
CA PRO A 48 8.07 -8.73 -2.91
C PRO A 48 8.96 -8.05 -3.95
N GLN A 49 9.82 -8.85 -4.56
CA GLN A 49 10.80 -8.49 -5.57
C GLN A 49 10.16 -8.43 -6.96
N PRO A 50 10.79 -7.76 -7.94
CA PRO A 50 10.28 -7.64 -9.29
C PRO A 50 9.79 -8.95 -9.90
N ARG A 51 10.59 -10.01 -9.86
CA ARG A 51 10.20 -11.30 -10.44
C ARG A 51 9.07 -11.99 -9.66
N GLU A 52 8.91 -11.72 -8.38
CA GLU A 52 7.79 -12.26 -7.58
C GLU A 52 6.46 -11.61 -7.96
N TRP A 53 6.46 -10.32 -8.34
CA TRP A 53 5.26 -9.63 -8.86
C TRP A 53 4.78 -10.17 -10.22
N PHE A 54 5.69 -10.80 -10.97
CA PHE A 54 5.42 -11.39 -12.29
C PHE A 54 5.54 -12.92 -12.26
N ALA A 55 5.38 -13.54 -11.08
CA ALA A 55 5.28 -14.99 -10.97
C ALA A 55 4.10 -15.49 -11.83
N GLY A 56 4.36 -16.51 -12.66
CA GLY A 56 3.38 -17.05 -13.61
C GLY A 56 3.32 -16.34 -14.97
N VAL A 57 4.17 -15.33 -15.21
CA VAL A 57 4.36 -14.72 -16.53
C VAL A 57 5.54 -15.39 -17.24
N ASP A 58 5.25 -16.06 -18.36
CA ASP A 58 6.27 -16.78 -19.16
C ASP A 58 6.92 -15.91 -20.25
N ASP A 59 6.49 -14.65 -20.40
CA ASP A 59 7.05 -13.73 -21.38
C ASP A 59 8.45 -13.27 -20.99
N GLU A 60 9.46 -13.92 -21.58
CA GLU A 60 10.88 -13.60 -21.41
C GLU A 60 11.23 -12.13 -21.69
N SER A 61 10.46 -11.43 -22.54
CA SER A 61 10.70 -10.01 -22.81
C SER A 61 10.31 -9.11 -21.63
N ILE A 62 9.40 -9.57 -20.76
CA ILE A 62 9.10 -8.95 -19.46
C ILE A 62 10.20 -9.32 -18.46
N LEU A 63 10.50 -10.61 -18.32
CA LEU A 63 11.39 -11.12 -17.27
C LEU A 63 12.82 -10.57 -17.38
N ARG A 64 13.31 -10.27 -18.61
CA ARG A 64 14.61 -9.64 -18.84
C ARG A 64 14.71 -8.19 -18.34
N LEU A 65 13.58 -7.51 -18.15
CA LEU A 65 13.52 -6.15 -17.61
C LEU A 65 13.50 -6.11 -16.08
N LEU A 66 13.45 -7.29 -15.43
CA LEU A 66 13.36 -7.41 -14.00
C LEU A 66 14.67 -7.92 -13.42
N ASP A 67 15.14 -7.20 -12.39
CA ASP A 67 16.29 -7.62 -11.58
C ASP A 67 16.16 -9.09 -11.15
N PRO A 68 17.28 -9.83 -11.05
CA PRO A 68 17.27 -11.20 -10.54
C PRO A 68 16.74 -11.26 -9.10
N LEU A 69 16.27 -12.44 -8.71
CA LEU A 69 15.86 -12.72 -7.33
C LEU A 69 17.08 -12.73 -6.41
N ASP A 70 16.91 -12.14 -5.24
CA ASP A 70 17.74 -12.38 -4.06
C ASP A 70 17.04 -13.43 -3.18
N ASP A 71 17.77 -14.45 -2.72
CA ASP A 71 17.22 -15.53 -1.90
C ASP A 71 16.77 -15.02 -0.52
N GLY A 72 17.32 -13.90 -0.04
CA GLY A 72 17.02 -13.36 1.28
C GLY A 72 17.28 -14.37 2.42
N LYS A 73 16.52 -14.25 3.51
CA LYS A 73 16.58 -15.20 4.64
C LYS A 73 15.19 -15.42 5.24
N PRO A 74 14.83 -16.64 5.64
CA PRO A 74 13.56 -16.89 6.31
C PRO A 74 13.42 -16.06 7.58
N ASP A 75 12.21 -15.55 7.81
CA ASP A 75 11.86 -14.88 9.06
C ASP A 75 11.58 -15.93 10.12
N LEU A 76 12.41 -15.94 11.17
CA LEU A 76 12.34 -16.90 12.27
C LEU A 76 11.75 -16.29 13.54
N ALA A 77 11.29 -15.03 13.49
CA ALA A 77 10.74 -14.36 14.66
C ALA A 77 9.37 -14.94 15.03
N PRO A 78 9.19 -15.44 16.28
CA PRO A 78 7.90 -15.88 16.79
C PRO A 78 6.81 -14.82 16.62
N ALA A 79 5.57 -15.23 16.37
CA ALA A 79 4.45 -14.33 16.10
C ALA A 79 4.24 -13.28 17.20
N GLU A 80 4.44 -13.63 18.48
CA GLU A 80 4.34 -12.66 19.58
C GLU A 80 5.40 -11.56 19.50
N ILE A 81 6.66 -11.92 19.24
CA ILE A 81 7.77 -10.96 19.08
C ILE A 81 7.52 -10.06 17.88
N TRP A 82 7.06 -10.64 16.76
CA TRP A 82 6.69 -9.89 15.57
C TRP A 82 5.56 -8.88 15.85
N ARG A 83 4.49 -9.31 16.53
CA ARG A 83 3.36 -8.45 16.92
C ARG A 83 3.81 -7.32 17.82
N ASP A 84 4.58 -7.64 18.86
CA ASP A 84 5.03 -6.66 19.85
C ASP A 84 5.93 -5.61 19.20
N TYR A 85 6.83 -6.04 18.29
CA TYR A 85 7.61 -5.12 17.45
C TYR A 85 6.72 -4.17 16.63
N ILE A 86 5.69 -4.69 15.95
CA ILE A 86 4.77 -3.86 15.16
C ILE A 86 4.05 -2.84 16.04
N ARG A 87 3.54 -3.26 17.20
CA ARG A 87 2.82 -2.39 18.14
C ARG A 87 3.72 -1.30 18.69
N THR A 88 4.96 -1.62 19.03
CA THR A 88 5.93 -0.65 19.55
C THR A 88 6.38 0.32 18.46
N VAL A 89 6.79 -0.18 17.29
CA VAL A 89 7.38 0.67 16.24
C VAL A 89 6.34 1.55 15.57
N GLY A 90 5.09 1.14 15.45
CA GLY A 90 4.04 1.95 14.82
C GLY A 90 3.46 3.06 15.70
N ARG A 91 3.88 3.17 16.97
CA ARG A 91 3.34 4.13 17.94
C ARG A 91 4.18 5.40 18.09
N THR A 92 3.51 6.53 18.21
CA THR A 92 4.08 7.79 18.74
C THR A 92 3.96 7.84 20.27
N PRO A 93 4.69 8.74 20.97
CA PRO A 93 4.69 8.82 22.44
C PRO A 93 3.31 9.08 23.07
N ASN A 94 2.37 9.66 22.33
CA ASN A 94 0.98 9.87 22.76
C ASN A 94 0.12 8.59 22.69
N GLY A 95 0.71 7.43 22.34
CA GLY A 95 0.05 6.12 22.33
C GLY A 95 -0.64 5.77 21.01
N VAL A 96 -0.78 6.71 20.07
CA VAL A 96 -1.44 6.48 18.79
C VAL A 96 -0.60 5.58 17.89
N TRP A 97 -1.18 4.50 17.37
CA TRP A 97 -0.56 3.61 16.40
C TRP A 97 -1.05 3.87 14.97
N GLY A 98 -0.13 3.82 14.00
CA GLY A 98 -0.48 3.91 12.58
C GLY A 98 0.12 2.75 11.79
N GLY A 99 -0.58 2.33 10.74
CA GLY A 99 -0.08 1.32 9.82
C GLY A 99 -0.67 1.40 8.43
N LYS A 100 -0.10 0.62 7.50
CA LYS A 100 -0.60 0.48 6.14
C LYS A 100 -0.63 -0.99 5.73
N LEU A 101 -1.72 -1.40 5.08
CA LEU A 101 -1.95 -2.77 4.63
C LEU A 101 -2.43 -2.76 3.18
N MET A 102 -1.75 -3.53 2.33
CA MET A 102 -2.16 -3.73 0.94
C MET A 102 -2.92 -5.05 0.79
N TRP A 103 -3.82 -5.16 -0.20
CA TRP A 103 -4.64 -6.37 -0.33
C TRP A 103 -3.79 -7.63 -0.50
N ASN A 104 -2.73 -7.57 -1.30
CA ASN A 104 -1.84 -8.71 -1.52
C ASN A 104 -1.08 -9.17 -0.25
N GLN A 105 -1.11 -8.37 0.82
CA GLN A 105 -0.45 -8.65 2.10
C GLN A 105 -1.41 -9.30 3.11
N THR A 106 -2.72 -9.30 2.85
CA THR A 106 -3.71 -9.83 3.80
C THR A 106 -3.51 -11.31 4.12
N PRO A 107 -3.14 -12.20 3.19
CA PRO A 107 -2.87 -13.59 3.53
C PRO A 107 -1.62 -13.74 4.41
N LEU A 108 -0.61 -12.89 4.22
CA LEU A 108 0.60 -12.90 5.06
C LEU A 108 0.25 -12.53 6.51
N LEU A 109 -0.58 -11.49 6.67
CA LEU A 109 -1.05 -11.06 7.98
C LEU A 109 -1.88 -12.16 8.66
N VAL A 110 -2.83 -12.77 7.94
CA VAL A 110 -3.68 -13.85 8.50
C VAL A 110 -2.85 -15.07 8.88
N ASN A 111 -1.95 -15.51 8.00
CA ASN A 111 -1.10 -16.67 8.24
C ASN A 111 -0.16 -16.45 9.42
N ARG A 112 0.39 -15.24 9.58
CA ARG A 112 1.28 -14.97 10.72
C ARG A 112 0.52 -14.76 12.02
N ALA A 113 -0.69 -14.21 11.95
CA ALA A 113 -1.54 -14.05 13.12
C ALA A 113 -2.07 -15.39 13.65
N SER A 114 -2.23 -16.43 12.81
CA SER A 114 -2.74 -17.75 13.25
C SER A 114 -1.83 -18.45 14.26
N GLU A 115 -0.58 -18.04 14.36
CA GLU A 115 0.40 -18.52 15.34
C GLU A 115 0.34 -17.78 16.68
N LEU A 116 -0.51 -16.75 16.82
CA LEU A 116 -0.68 -16.03 18.08
C LEU A 116 -1.48 -16.87 19.10
N PRO A 117 -1.07 -16.89 20.38
CA PRO A 117 -1.75 -17.68 21.41
C PRO A 117 -3.15 -17.16 21.73
N ASP A 118 -3.41 -15.87 21.50
CA ASP A 118 -4.66 -15.15 21.77
C ASP A 118 -5.48 -14.88 20.50
N ARG A 119 -5.36 -15.76 19.48
CA ARG A 119 -6.13 -15.66 18.24
C ARG A 119 -7.63 -15.64 18.51
N SER A 120 -8.31 -14.60 18.03
CA SER A 120 -9.71 -14.31 18.38
C SER A 120 -10.72 -14.63 17.26
N GLY A 121 -10.27 -15.22 16.16
CA GLY A 121 -11.07 -15.67 15.02
C GLY A 121 -10.20 -15.99 13.81
N GLU A 122 -10.73 -16.60 12.75
CA GLU A 122 -9.90 -17.03 11.60
C GLU A 122 -9.65 -15.91 10.58
N GLY A 123 -10.61 -14.99 10.41
CA GLY A 123 -10.60 -13.99 9.34
C GLY A 123 -9.65 -12.80 9.51
N LEU A 124 -9.52 -12.03 8.43
CA LEU A 124 -8.66 -10.83 8.35
C LEU A 124 -8.99 -9.78 9.41
N LYS A 125 -10.28 -9.55 9.69
CA LYS A 125 -10.72 -8.58 10.71
C LYS A 125 -10.21 -8.94 12.10
N ALA A 126 -10.35 -10.21 12.48
CA ALA A 126 -9.78 -10.71 13.74
C ALA A 126 -8.26 -10.58 13.73
N ALA A 127 -7.59 -10.84 12.60
CA ALA A 127 -6.13 -10.79 12.52
C ALA A 127 -5.61 -9.36 12.72
N ILE A 128 -6.26 -8.38 12.10
CA ILE A 128 -5.96 -6.96 12.33
C ILE A 128 -6.15 -6.62 13.81
N ARG A 129 -7.27 -7.02 14.43
CA ARG A 129 -7.52 -6.78 15.85
C ARG A 129 -6.44 -7.38 16.74
N ASP A 130 -6.09 -8.64 16.52
CA ASP A 130 -5.13 -9.36 17.38
C ASP A 130 -3.73 -8.78 17.24
N VAL A 131 -3.35 -8.33 16.04
CA VAL A 131 -2.03 -7.75 15.81
C VAL A 131 -1.95 -6.31 16.31
N VAL A 132 -2.96 -5.48 16.04
CA VAL A 132 -2.97 -4.05 16.45
C VAL A 132 -3.27 -3.89 17.94
N GLY A 133 -4.13 -4.76 18.50
CA GLY A 133 -4.59 -4.74 19.89
C GLY A 133 -5.97 -4.11 20.10
N GLU A 134 -6.58 -3.58 19.05
CA GLU A 134 -7.94 -3.03 19.04
C GLU A 134 -8.48 -3.05 17.60
N ASN A 135 -9.71 -2.58 17.38
CA ASN A 135 -10.21 -2.34 16.03
C ASN A 135 -9.76 -0.93 15.57
N PRO A 136 -8.80 -0.81 14.63
CA PRO A 136 -8.32 0.50 14.19
C PRO A 136 -9.37 1.25 13.37
N PHE A 137 -9.26 2.58 13.36
CA PHE A 137 -9.94 3.41 12.37
C PHE A 137 -9.47 3.05 10.95
N LEU A 138 -10.37 2.59 10.10
CA LEU A 138 -10.04 2.12 8.76
C LEU A 138 -10.17 3.24 7.73
N VAL A 139 -9.09 3.49 7.00
CA VAL A 139 -9.06 4.45 5.89
C VAL A 139 -8.72 3.68 4.62
N TYR A 140 -9.56 3.76 3.59
CA TYR A 140 -9.35 3.06 2.33
C TYR A 140 -8.96 4.03 1.22
N VAL A 141 -7.76 3.87 0.66
CA VAL A 141 -7.21 4.74 -0.39
C VAL A 141 -7.10 4.00 -1.71
N TYR A 142 -7.90 4.42 -2.69
CA TYR A 142 -7.95 3.82 -4.02
C TYR A 142 -7.65 4.84 -5.13
N ARG A 143 -7.20 4.36 -6.29
CA ARG A 143 -6.92 5.21 -7.45
C ARG A 143 -7.78 4.79 -8.65
N PRO A 144 -8.80 5.59 -9.02
CA PRO A 144 -9.73 5.22 -10.10
C PRO A 144 -9.06 4.99 -11.47
N ASP A 145 -8.04 5.77 -11.80
CA ASP A 145 -7.26 5.59 -13.03
C ASP A 145 -6.20 4.50 -12.84
N VAL A 146 -6.64 3.25 -12.97
CA VAL A 146 -5.80 2.06 -12.77
C VAL A 146 -4.69 1.94 -13.80
N VAL A 147 -4.86 2.45 -15.03
CA VAL A 147 -3.79 2.48 -16.04
C VAL A 147 -2.65 3.36 -15.56
N SER A 148 -2.96 4.58 -15.12
CA SER A 148 -1.94 5.47 -14.55
C SER A 148 -1.29 4.91 -13.29
N GLN A 149 -2.02 4.13 -12.50
CA GLN A 149 -1.46 3.41 -11.36
C GLN A 149 -0.50 2.30 -11.81
N ALA A 150 -0.90 1.49 -12.79
CA ALA A 150 -0.15 0.36 -13.31
C ALA A 150 1.14 0.79 -14.01
N VAL A 151 1.10 1.87 -14.80
CA VAL A 151 2.30 2.48 -15.38
C VAL A 151 3.27 2.92 -14.28
N SER A 152 2.76 3.54 -13.22
CA SER A 152 3.57 3.98 -12.09
C SER A 152 4.19 2.80 -11.33
N PHE A 153 3.43 1.73 -11.14
CA PHE A 153 3.91 0.48 -10.55
C PHE A 153 4.99 -0.17 -11.42
N TRP A 154 4.76 -0.27 -12.74
CA TRP A 154 5.70 -0.85 -13.69
C TRP A 154 7.03 -0.09 -13.76
N ARG A 155 7.02 1.22 -13.53
CA ARG A 155 8.25 2.00 -13.36
C ARG A 155 8.92 1.75 -12.01
N ALA A 156 8.15 1.73 -10.92
CA ALA A 156 8.68 1.49 -9.58
C ALA A 156 9.35 0.12 -9.45
N VAL A 157 8.77 -0.91 -10.07
CA VAL A 157 9.32 -2.27 -10.03
C VAL A 157 10.65 -2.39 -10.78
N GLN A 158 10.80 -1.75 -11.94
CA GLN A 158 12.05 -1.74 -12.71
C GLN A 158 13.15 -0.90 -12.04
N THR A 159 12.79 0.24 -11.44
CA THR A 159 13.77 1.14 -10.80
C THR A 159 14.14 0.71 -9.38
N ARG A 160 13.35 -0.18 -8.78
CA ARG A 160 13.33 -0.51 -7.34
C ARG A 160 12.97 0.68 -6.45
N VAL A 161 12.39 1.75 -7.01
CA VAL A 161 12.08 2.98 -6.26
C VAL A 161 10.57 3.18 -6.16
N TRP A 162 10.06 2.96 -4.95
CA TRP A 162 8.63 3.05 -4.63
C TRP A 162 8.25 4.36 -3.95
N ARG A 163 9.23 5.06 -3.35
CA ARG A 163 9.10 6.36 -2.67
C ARG A 163 10.15 7.34 -3.23
N GLY A 164 9.81 8.63 -3.30
CA GLY A 164 10.73 9.67 -3.77
C GLY A 164 11.04 9.60 -5.26
N ARG A 165 12.18 10.20 -5.64
CA ARG A 165 12.66 10.23 -7.03
C ARG A 165 13.66 9.10 -7.27
N PRO A 166 13.51 8.31 -8.35
CA PRO A 166 14.49 7.32 -8.72
C PRO A 166 15.83 7.96 -9.08
N ASP A 167 16.91 7.21 -8.89
CA ASP A 167 18.21 7.54 -9.47
C ASP A 167 18.04 7.77 -10.99
N PRO A 168 18.53 8.88 -11.56
CA PRO A 168 18.29 9.21 -12.97
C PRO A 168 18.79 8.14 -13.95
N VAL A 169 19.87 7.43 -13.61
CA VAL A 169 20.43 6.36 -14.46
C VAL A 169 19.52 5.14 -14.44
N ARG A 170 19.01 4.75 -13.27
CA ARG A 170 18.03 3.68 -13.15
C ARG A 170 16.70 4.03 -13.80
N ASP A 171 16.21 5.26 -13.60
CA ASP A 171 14.97 5.69 -14.21
C ASP A 171 15.08 5.66 -15.73
N ALA A 172 16.17 6.19 -16.30
CA ALA A 172 16.42 6.17 -17.75
C ALA A 172 16.33 4.75 -18.35
N ARG A 173 16.69 3.71 -17.59
CA ARG A 173 16.64 2.30 -18.03
C ARG A 173 15.24 1.67 -18.02
N ALA A 174 14.24 2.26 -17.38
CA ALA A 174 12.90 1.69 -17.35
C ALA A 174 12.29 1.61 -18.75
N VAL A 175 11.74 0.46 -19.16
CA VAL A 175 11.21 0.27 -20.52
C VAL A 175 9.70 0.10 -20.47
N TYR A 176 9.01 0.71 -21.43
CA TYR A 176 7.58 0.47 -21.64
C TYR A 176 7.34 -0.97 -22.09
N HIS A 177 6.34 -1.63 -21.53
CA HIS A 177 5.93 -2.96 -21.96
C HIS A 177 4.43 -3.15 -21.79
N ALA A 178 3.68 -3.28 -22.90
CA ALA A 178 2.23 -3.38 -22.88
C ALA A 178 1.75 -4.59 -22.07
N GLY A 179 2.32 -5.78 -22.32
CA GLY A 179 2.01 -7.01 -21.57
C GLY A 179 2.25 -6.90 -20.05
N ALA A 180 3.36 -6.28 -19.63
CA ALA A 180 3.65 -6.09 -18.21
C ALA A 180 2.66 -5.12 -17.55
N ILE A 181 2.32 -4.03 -18.22
CA ILE A 181 1.32 -3.08 -17.71
C ILE A 181 -0.06 -3.75 -17.64
N ALA A 182 -0.44 -4.56 -18.63
CA ALA A 182 -1.69 -5.33 -18.62
C ALA A 182 -1.79 -6.32 -17.47
N HIS A 183 -0.70 -7.03 -17.17
CA HIS A 183 -0.60 -7.89 -15.99
C HIS A 183 -0.84 -7.10 -14.70
N VAL A 184 -0.17 -5.95 -14.56
CA VAL A 184 -0.31 -5.08 -13.38
C VAL A 184 -1.72 -4.49 -13.27
N VAL A 185 -2.36 -4.08 -14.36
CA VAL A 185 -3.76 -3.60 -14.36
C VAL A 185 -4.68 -4.68 -13.79
N THR A 186 -4.56 -5.92 -14.29
CA THR A 186 -5.38 -7.05 -13.83
C THR A 186 -5.15 -7.32 -12.34
N MET A 187 -3.89 -7.38 -11.90
CA MET A 187 -3.53 -7.58 -10.50
C MET A 187 -4.09 -6.47 -9.59
N LEU A 188 -3.94 -5.20 -9.97
CA LEU A 188 -4.45 -4.07 -9.19
C LEU A 188 -5.98 -4.09 -9.12
N ARG A 189 -6.67 -4.40 -10.22
CA ARG A 189 -8.14 -4.57 -10.20
C ARG A 189 -8.57 -5.69 -9.26
N ALA A 190 -7.86 -6.81 -9.24
CA ALA A 190 -8.13 -7.91 -8.32
C ALA A 190 -7.93 -7.50 -6.85
N GLN A 191 -6.90 -6.69 -6.56
CA GLN A 191 -6.69 -6.13 -5.22
C GLN A 191 -7.84 -5.22 -4.77
N GLU A 192 -8.28 -4.31 -5.63
CA GLU A 192 -9.41 -3.41 -5.34
C GLU A 192 -10.73 -4.19 -5.18
N ALA A 193 -10.97 -5.20 -6.02
CA ALA A 193 -12.13 -6.07 -5.90
C ALA A 193 -12.11 -6.83 -4.57
N GLY A 194 -10.94 -7.33 -4.16
CA GLY A 194 -10.75 -8.01 -2.88
C GLY A 194 -11.11 -7.13 -1.68
N TRP A 195 -10.61 -5.88 -1.65
CA TRP A 195 -11.00 -4.93 -0.60
C TRP A 195 -12.51 -4.71 -0.55
N ARG A 196 -13.14 -4.45 -1.70
CA ARG A 196 -14.58 -4.19 -1.78
C ARG A 196 -15.42 -5.39 -1.34
N SER A 197 -15.05 -6.60 -1.75
CA SER A 197 -15.73 -7.83 -1.30
C SER A 197 -15.60 -7.99 0.22
N TRP A 198 -14.39 -7.81 0.75
CA TRP A 198 -14.16 -7.94 2.19
C TRP A 198 -14.96 -6.91 3.01
N PHE A 199 -15.09 -5.67 2.53
CA PHE A 199 -15.92 -4.66 3.20
C PHE A 199 -17.39 -5.08 3.30
N VAL A 200 -17.94 -5.66 2.23
CA VAL A 200 -19.33 -6.15 2.21
C VAL A 200 -19.48 -7.37 3.12
N GLU A 201 -18.58 -8.35 3.01
CA GLU A 201 -18.61 -9.59 3.79
C GLU A 201 -18.55 -9.35 5.30
N GLU A 202 -17.72 -8.41 5.75
CA GLU A 202 -17.51 -8.11 7.18
C GLU A 202 -18.32 -6.91 7.69
N ASN A 203 -19.20 -6.36 6.85
CA ASN A 203 -20.01 -5.16 7.10
C ASN A 203 -19.15 -3.98 7.64
N ILE A 204 -18.10 -3.63 6.89
CA ILE A 204 -17.14 -2.59 7.22
C ILE A 204 -17.39 -1.36 6.33
N THR A 205 -17.43 -0.19 6.94
CA THR A 205 -17.51 1.10 6.24
C THR A 205 -16.25 1.91 6.56
N PRO A 206 -15.19 1.84 5.73
CA PRO A 206 -13.99 2.64 5.94
C PRO A 206 -14.20 4.10 5.52
N MET A 207 -13.32 4.99 5.96
CA MET A 207 -13.19 6.32 5.33
C MET A 207 -12.59 6.15 3.93
N GLU A 208 -13.41 6.26 2.90
CA GLU A 208 -12.96 6.12 1.51
C GLU A 208 -12.34 7.41 0.97
N ILE A 209 -11.15 7.30 0.38
CA ILE A 209 -10.43 8.43 -0.20
C ILE A 209 -9.93 8.04 -1.60
N ALA A 210 -10.49 8.67 -2.62
CA ALA A 210 -9.98 8.55 -3.98
C ALA A 210 -8.70 9.37 -4.15
N TYR A 211 -7.69 8.82 -4.82
CA TYR A 211 -6.42 9.51 -5.08
C TYR A 211 -6.58 10.93 -5.63
N PRO A 212 -7.46 11.21 -6.63
CA PRO A 212 -7.66 12.56 -7.14
C PRO A 212 -8.13 13.58 -6.09
N VAL A 213 -8.86 13.12 -5.07
CA VAL A 213 -9.32 13.94 -3.94
C VAL A 213 -8.17 14.09 -2.94
N LEU A 214 -7.44 13.00 -2.65
CA LEU A 214 -6.32 12.99 -1.71
C LEU A 214 -5.28 14.07 -2.02
N TRP A 215 -4.78 14.11 -3.25
CA TRP A 215 -3.66 15.02 -3.57
C TRP A 215 -4.08 16.49 -3.57
N ARG A 216 -5.36 16.80 -3.77
CA ARG A 216 -5.89 18.18 -3.76
C ARG A 216 -6.23 18.65 -2.35
N ASN A 217 -6.65 17.74 -1.48
CA ASN A 217 -7.23 18.05 -0.17
C ASN A 217 -6.45 17.37 0.98
N LEU A 218 -5.14 17.16 0.80
CA LEU A 218 -4.32 16.37 1.73
C LEU A 218 -4.41 16.89 3.18
N THR A 219 -4.26 18.20 3.39
CA THR A 219 -4.33 18.82 4.71
C THR A 219 -5.69 18.61 5.37
N GLU A 220 -6.78 18.79 4.61
CA GLU A 220 -8.14 18.59 5.12
C GLU A 220 -8.38 17.13 5.53
N LEU A 221 -8.01 16.18 4.66
CA LEU A 221 -8.18 14.75 4.92
C LEU A 221 -7.33 14.27 6.09
N VAL A 222 -6.10 14.78 6.24
CA VAL A 222 -5.27 14.51 7.42
C VAL A 222 -5.95 15.07 8.67
N GLY A 223 -6.47 16.30 8.62
CA GLY A 223 -7.26 16.89 9.71
C GLY A 223 -8.44 16.01 10.12
N THR A 224 -9.22 15.50 9.16
CA THR A 224 -10.33 14.59 9.42
C THR A 224 -9.89 13.30 10.12
N ILE A 225 -8.76 12.71 9.70
CA ILE A 225 -8.23 11.49 10.35
C ILE A 225 -7.74 11.81 11.76
N LEU A 226 -7.06 12.95 11.97
CA LEU A 226 -6.64 13.40 13.29
C LEU A 226 -7.85 13.59 14.23
N GLU A 227 -8.91 14.23 13.76
CA GLU A 227 -10.14 14.43 14.53
C GLU A 227 -10.81 13.09 14.89
N ALA A 228 -10.86 12.13 13.96
CA ALA A 228 -11.37 10.79 14.22
C ALA A 228 -10.58 10.08 15.34
N LEU A 229 -9.26 10.30 15.39
CA LEU A 229 -8.34 9.80 16.43
C LEU A 229 -8.36 10.62 17.73
N GLY A 230 -9.21 11.64 17.84
CA GLY A 230 -9.28 12.52 19.02
C GLY A 230 -8.08 13.47 19.16
N LEU A 231 -7.38 13.76 18.05
CA LEU A 231 -6.23 14.66 17.98
C LEU A 231 -6.64 16.03 17.41
N ASP A 232 -5.77 17.04 17.57
CA ASP A 232 -6.00 18.38 17.03
C ASP A 232 -5.85 18.40 15.49
N PRO A 233 -6.93 18.64 14.71
CA PRO A 233 -6.87 18.64 13.25
C PRO A 233 -5.96 19.74 12.68
N ARG A 234 -5.66 20.79 13.45
CA ARG A 234 -4.77 21.89 13.02
C ARG A 234 -3.31 21.48 12.92
N LEU A 235 -2.95 20.30 13.44
CA LEU A 235 -1.62 19.71 13.27
C LEU A 235 -1.39 19.15 11.85
N ALA A 236 -2.44 19.08 11.03
CA ALA A 236 -2.30 18.66 9.64
C ALA A 236 -1.31 19.56 8.88
N PRO A 237 -0.25 19.00 8.26
CA PRO A 237 0.72 19.78 7.53
C PRO A 237 0.10 20.52 6.36
N ALA A 238 0.63 21.71 6.04
CA ALA A 238 0.28 22.41 4.81
C ALA A 238 0.60 21.54 3.58
N PRO A 239 -0.12 21.72 2.46
CA PRO A 239 0.11 20.91 1.26
C PRO A 239 1.56 21.02 0.81
N ALA A 240 2.21 19.87 0.61
CA ALA A 240 3.50 19.87 -0.06
C ALA A 240 3.30 20.32 -1.52
N LEU A 241 3.78 21.51 -1.85
CA LEU A 241 3.98 21.96 -3.23
C LEU A 241 5.04 21.05 -3.85
N GLU A 242 4.65 19.91 -4.44
CA GLU A 242 5.35 19.31 -5.59
C GLU A 242 4.66 18.01 -6.04
N ARG A 243 3.71 18.14 -6.96
CA ARG A 243 3.60 17.15 -8.04
C ARG A 243 4.40 17.70 -9.22
N GLN A 244 5.63 17.23 -9.40
CA GLN A 244 6.27 17.36 -10.70
C GLN A 244 5.63 16.30 -11.61
N ALA A 245 4.94 16.75 -12.66
CA ALA A 245 4.40 15.86 -13.67
C ALA A 245 5.55 15.09 -14.31
N ASP A 246 5.44 13.77 -14.36
CA ASP A 246 6.45 12.93 -14.97
C ASP A 246 5.99 12.64 -16.41
N GLN A 247 6.45 13.50 -17.34
CA GLN A 247 6.09 13.48 -18.76
C GLN A 247 6.17 12.06 -19.36
N ARG A 248 7.15 11.26 -18.93
CA ARG A 248 7.33 9.88 -19.39
C ARG A 248 6.25 8.92 -18.88
N SER A 249 5.74 9.13 -17.66
CA SER A 249 4.58 8.35 -17.18
C SER A 249 3.35 8.68 -18.01
N ASP A 250 3.13 9.95 -18.33
CA ASP A 250 1.98 10.39 -19.13
C ASP A 250 2.07 9.81 -20.56
N GLU A 251 3.25 9.83 -21.18
CA GLU A 251 3.50 9.17 -22.47
C GLU A 251 3.20 7.66 -22.45
N TRP A 252 3.60 6.96 -21.40
CA TRP A 252 3.35 5.52 -21.27
C TRP A 252 1.87 5.20 -21.03
N VAL A 253 1.16 6.08 -20.31
CA VAL A 253 -0.29 5.96 -20.12
C VAL A 253 -1.02 6.10 -21.44
N ASP A 254 -0.70 7.13 -22.22
CA ASP A 254 -1.34 7.36 -23.52
C ASP A 254 -1.01 6.24 -24.50
N ARG A 255 0.25 5.80 -24.54
CA ARG A 255 0.68 4.65 -25.35
C ARG A 255 -0.05 3.37 -24.96
N TYR A 256 -0.16 3.08 -23.66
CA TYR A 256 -0.87 1.89 -23.19
C TYR A 256 -2.35 1.91 -23.54
N ARG A 257 -3.03 3.06 -23.40
CA ARG A 257 -4.45 3.18 -23.76
C ARG A 257 -4.68 2.89 -25.24
N ALA A 258 -3.81 3.39 -26.11
CA ALA A 258 -3.85 3.09 -27.54
C ALA A 258 -3.59 1.61 -27.84
N ASP A 259 -2.55 1.01 -27.24
CA ASP A 259 -2.25 -0.42 -27.38
C ASP A 259 -3.41 -1.29 -26.87
N ALA A 260 -4.01 -0.92 -25.73
CA ALA A 260 -5.16 -1.62 -25.17
C ALA A 260 -6.41 -1.53 -26.07
N GLU A 261 -6.56 -0.47 -26.85
CA GLU A 261 -7.66 -0.38 -27.83
C GLU A 261 -7.46 -1.36 -28.97
N ARG A 262 -6.24 -1.33 -29.51
CA ARG A 262 -5.86 -2.06 -30.71
C ARG A 262 -5.82 -3.55 -30.44
N ASP A 263 -5.29 -3.95 -29.28
CA ASP A 263 -4.93 -5.33 -28.98
C ASP A 263 -5.87 -5.98 -27.94
N GLY A 264 -6.89 -5.25 -27.45
CA GLY A 264 -7.88 -5.76 -26.50
C GLY A 264 -7.32 -6.01 -25.09
N LEU A 265 -6.36 -5.19 -24.64
CA LEU A 265 -5.74 -5.34 -23.31
C LEU A 265 -6.65 -4.77 -22.19
N PRO A 266 -6.47 -5.24 -20.94
CA PRO A 266 -7.19 -4.72 -19.78
C PRO A 266 -7.01 -3.20 -19.61
N ARG A 267 -8.08 -2.49 -19.25
CA ARG A 267 -8.07 -1.05 -18.92
C ARG A 267 -8.68 -0.84 -17.56
#